data_AF-A0AAW6K641-F1
#
_entry.id   AF-A0AAW6K641-F1
#
_cell.length_a   1.000
_cell.length_b   1.000
_cell.length_c   1.000
_cell.angle_alpha   90.00
_cell.angle_beta   90.00
_cell.angle_gamma   90.00
#
_symmetry.space_group_name_H-M   'P 1'
#
loop_
_entity.id
_entity.type
_entity.pdbx_description
1 polymer ?
#
loop_
_entity_poly.entity_id
_entity_poly.type
_entity_poly.pdbx_seq_one_letter_code
_entity_poly.pdbx_strand_id
1 'polypeptide(L)'
;MNDSSELLILLRLRGTLSPSLLTKWWKQDPSLSLTGEKNHLLTKLSLKRSDLCSIRKLAEQELSNVKRLIRSYEAAGVRMAAICSPDYPASLKTIHDPPPVLFLKGDVKLLNEQRLIGIVGTRSPSLYGKRAAVHLVRELCKKSWTIVSGLAKGIDGLAHQESICSKGRTIGVIAGGFNSIYPREHRQLAGQMAENHLLVSEHPPHVKPQKWHFPMRNRLISGLTEGIVVVQGKEKSGSLITAYQALEQGREVFAVPGPIFDANSCGPSRLIQEGAKLVLNIEDILSELPPSRTQYPEPV
;
A
#
# COMPACT_ATOMS: atom_id res chain seq x y z
N MET A 1 16.90 -5.14 -14.08
CA MET A 1 15.50 -5.63 -14.10
C MET A 1 15.51 -6.95 -14.87
N ASN A 2 14.86 -8.02 -14.39
CA ASN A 2 14.81 -9.30 -15.11
C ASN A 2 13.66 -9.30 -16.14
N ASP A 3 13.71 -10.22 -17.11
CA ASP A 3 12.73 -10.29 -18.22
C ASP A 3 11.28 -10.45 -17.72
N SER A 4 11.08 -11.19 -16.62
CA SER A 4 9.75 -11.38 -16.02
C SER A 4 9.19 -10.10 -15.39
N SER A 5 10.03 -9.26 -14.76
CA SER A 5 9.63 -7.94 -14.27
C SER A 5 9.24 -7.02 -15.42
N GLU A 6 10.05 -7.00 -16.49
CA GLU A 6 9.76 -6.18 -17.67
C GLU A 6 8.43 -6.57 -18.31
N LEU A 7 8.15 -7.88 -18.41
CA LEU A 7 6.89 -8.39 -18.95
C LEU A 7 5.68 -8.04 -18.07
N LEU A 8 5.77 -8.17 -16.75
CA LEU A 8 4.69 -7.77 -15.84
C LEU A 8 4.39 -6.27 -15.95
N ILE A 9 5.44 -5.44 -16.02
CA ILE A 9 5.31 -4.00 -16.18
C ILE A 9 4.64 -3.70 -17.52
N LEU A 10 5.09 -4.32 -18.62
CA LEU A 10 4.50 -4.17 -19.95
C LEU A 10 3.00 -4.48 -19.94
N LEU A 11 2.62 -5.64 -19.42
CA LEU A 11 1.22 -6.08 -19.39
C LEU A 11 0.37 -5.19 -18.48
N ARG A 12 0.94 -4.76 -17.35
CA ARG A 12 0.26 -3.85 -16.43
C ARG A 12 0.01 -2.48 -17.06
N LEU A 13 0.97 -1.93 -17.79
CA LEU A 13 0.87 -0.61 -18.43
C LEU A 13 -0.11 -0.60 -19.59
N ARG A 14 -0.18 -1.70 -20.35
CA ARG A 14 -1.15 -1.84 -21.45
C ARG A 14 -2.56 -2.16 -20.98
N GLY A 15 -2.72 -2.76 -19.79
CA GLY A 15 -4.02 -3.17 -19.29
C GLY A 15 -4.62 -4.35 -20.06
N THR A 16 -3.79 -5.13 -20.76
CA THR A 16 -4.20 -6.30 -21.57
C THR A 16 -4.85 -7.38 -20.70
N LEU A 17 -4.37 -7.52 -19.47
CA LEU A 17 -4.90 -8.44 -18.46
C LEU A 17 -5.24 -7.68 -17.18
N SER A 18 -6.22 -8.18 -16.43
CA SER A 18 -6.51 -7.63 -15.10
C SER A 18 -5.33 -7.88 -14.15
N PRO A 19 -5.10 -7.00 -13.15
CA PRO A 19 -4.02 -7.20 -12.18
C PRO A 19 -4.08 -8.55 -11.47
N SER A 20 -5.28 -9.00 -11.10
CA SER A 20 -5.48 -10.30 -10.44
C SER A 20 -5.14 -11.50 -11.33
N LEU A 21 -5.41 -11.41 -12.64
CA LEU A 21 -5.00 -12.45 -13.60
C LEU A 21 -3.48 -12.48 -13.77
N LEU A 22 -2.82 -11.32 -13.81
CA LEU A 22 -1.36 -11.23 -13.90
C LEU A 22 -0.69 -11.88 -12.68
N THR A 23 -1.18 -11.56 -11.47
CA THR A 23 -0.67 -12.16 -10.24
C THR A 23 -0.92 -13.66 -10.20
N LYS A 24 -2.12 -14.13 -10.62
CA LYS A 24 -2.43 -15.57 -10.72
C LYS A 24 -1.51 -16.30 -11.69
N TRP A 25 -1.24 -15.71 -12.85
CA TRP A 25 -0.29 -16.27 -13.82
C TRP A 25 1.11 -16.35 -13.22
N TRP A 26 1.62 -15.27 -12.62
CA TRP A 26 2.93 -15.27 -11.98
C TRP A 26 3.04 -16.32 -10.86
N LYS A 27 1.99 -16.52 -10.05
CA LYS A 27 1.98 -17.57 -9.00
C LYS A 27 2.09 -18.98 -9.59
N GLN A 28 1.56 -19.21 -10.79
CA GLN A 28 1.62 -20.52 -11.47
C GLN A 28 2.93 -20.71 -12.26
N ASP A 29 3.47 -19.64 -12.84
CA ASP A 29 4.75 -19.66 -13.55
C ASP A 29 5.55 -18.38 -13.25
N PRO A 30 6.43 -18.41 -12.22
CA PRO A 30 7.24 -17.26 -11.85
C PRO A 30 8.23 -16.82 -12.93
N SER A 31 8.56 -17.70 -13.88
CA SER A 31 9.40 -17.36 -15.03
C SER A 31 8.68 -16.49 -16.05
N LEU A 32 7.33 -16.52 -16.04
CA LEU A 32 6.47 -15.89 -17.04
C LEU A 32 6.94 -16.13 -18.47
N SER A 33 7.49 -17.34 -18.72
CA SER A 33 8.08 -17.66 -20.00
C SER A 33 7.00 -17.79 -21.07
N LEU A 34 7.21 -17.11 -22.20
CA LEU A 34 6.34 -17.18 -23.37
C LEU A 34 6.74 -18.33 -24.33
N THR A 35 7.68 -19.20 -23.93
CA THR A 35 8.14 -20.35 -24.73
C THR A 35 7.18 -21.54 -24.65
N GLY A 36 7.03 -22.24 -25.78
CA GLY A 36 5.85 -23.06 -26.12
C GLY A 36 5.54 -24.28 -25.25
N GLU A 37 6.46 -24.73 -24.39
CA GLU A 37 6.28 -25.94 -23.58
C GLU A 37 5.38 -25.74 -22.34
N LYS A 38 5.20 -24.50 -21.86
CA LYS A 38 4.38 -24.19 -20.67
C LYS A 38 2.95 -23.71 -20.95
N ASN A 39 2.50 -23.79 -22.21
CA ASN A 39 1.16 -23.33 -22.64
C ASN A 39 -0.04 -24.03 -21.95
N HIS A 40 0.17 -25.20 -21.33
CA HIS A 40 -0.88 -25.97 -20.64
C HIS A 40 -1.40 -25.30 -19.35
N LEU A 41 -0.55 -24.56 -18.61
CA LEU A 41 -0.96 -23.91 -17.36
C LEU A 41 -1.91 -22.73 -17.60
N LEU A 42 -1.75 -22.06 -18.74
CA LEU A 42 -2.50 -20.86 -19.12
C LEU A 42 -3.92 -21.18 -19.63
N THR A 43 -4.13 -22.37 -20.20
CA THR A 43 -5.46 -22.90 -20.52
C THR A 43 -6.33 -23.16 -19.27
N LYS A 44 -5.74 -23.37 -18.09
CA LYS A 44 -6.49 -23.50 -16.82
C LYS A 44 -7.00 -22.15 -16.26
N LEU A 45 -6.44 -21.03 -16.73
CA LEU A 45 -6.84 -19.67 -16.32
C LEU A 45 -7.95 -19.07 -17.20
N SER A 46 -8.61 -19.90 -18.02
CA SER A 46 -9.66 -19.48 -18.98
C SER A 46 -9.21 -18.48 -20.04
N LEU A 47 -7.90 -18.32 -20.26
CA LEU A 47 -7.34 -17.54 -21.36
C LEU A 47 -7.36 -18.39 -22.63
N LYS A 48 -7.95 -17.90 -23.72
CA LYS A 48 -7.96 -18.62 -24.99
C LYS A 48 -6.54 -18.68 -25.54
N ARG A 49 -6.18 -19.75 -26.27
CA ARG A 49 -4.87 -19.84 -26.98
C ARG A 49 -4.61 -18.65 -27.91
N SER A 50 -5.66 -18.05 -28.47
CA SER A 50 -5.60 -16.80 -29.26
C SER A 50 -5.03 -15.62 -28.47
N ASP A 51 -5.32 -15.54 -27.18
CA ASP A 51 -4.92 -14.44 -26.30
C ASP A 51 -3.42 -14.52 -26.01
N LEU A 52 -2.86 -15.72 -25.91
CA LEU A 52 -1.43 -15.96 -25.68
C LEU A 52 -0.57 -15.61 -26.89
N CYS A 53 -0.99 -16.02 -28.09
CA CYS A 53 -0.31 -15.61 -29.32
C CYS A 53 -0.35 -14.08 -29.47
N SER A 54 -1.48 -13.46 -29.12
CA SER A 54 -1.65 -12.01 -29.11
C SER A 54 -0.75 -11.32 -28.07
N ILE A 55 -0.68 -11.85 -26.84
CA ILE A 55 0.19 -11.34 -25.77
C ILE A 55 1.66 -11.45 -26.17
N ARG A 56 2.07 -12.58 -26.74
CA ARG A 56 3.46 -12.80 -27.18
C ARG A 56 3.85 -11.85 -28.31
N LYS A 57 3.01 -11.77 -29.34
CA LYS A 57 3.21 -10.84 -30.46
C LYS A 57 3.25 -9.38 -29.98
N LEU A 58 2.38 -9.03 -29.02
CA LEU A 58 2.38 -7.71 -28.39
C LEU A 58 3.66 -7.47 -27.59
N ALA A 59 4.12 -8.43 -26.78
CA ALA A 59 5.36 -8.31 -26.03
C ALA A 59 6.57 -8.11 -26.97
N GLU A 60 6.67 -8.88 -28.06
CA GLU A 60 7.76 -8.79 -29.04
C GLU A 60 7.73 -7.45 -29.80
N GLN A 61 6.55 -6.94 -30.18
CA GLN A 61 6.40 -5.71 -30.95
C GLN A 61 6.53 -4.43 -30.11
N GLU A 62 6.10 -4.46 -28.85
CA GLU A 62 5.93 -3.27 -28.01
C GLU A 62 7.00 -3.11 -26.93
N LEU A 63 7.93 -4.07 -26.78
CA LEU A 63 8.97 -4.00 -25.76
C LEU A 63 9.79 -2.71 -25.84
N SER A 64 10.11 -2.25 -27.05
CA SER A 64 10.86 -1.02 -27.29
C SER A 64 10.09 0.23 -26.84
N ASN A 65 8.80 0.31 -27.15
CA ASN A 65 7.92 1.40 -26.73
C ASN A 65 7.73 1.43 -25.21
N VAL A 66 7.58 0.26 -24.59
CA VAL A 66 7.44 0.15 -23.14
C VAL A 66 8.74 0.51 -22.43
N LYS A 67 9.91 0.09 -22.93
CA LYS A 67 11.20 0.54 -22.39
C LYS A 67 11.34 2.06 -22.44
N ARG A 68 10.85 2.71 -23.51
CA ARG A 68 10.81 4.18 -23.58
C ARG A 68 9.88 4.79 -22.53
N LEU A 69 8.70 4.20 -22.30
CA LEU A 69 7.75 4.64 -21.28
C LEU A 69 8.28 4.42 -19.86
N ILE A 70 8.98 3.31 -19.62
CA ILE A 70 9.64 3.04 -18.33
C ILE A 70 10.68 4.12 -18.05
N ARG A 71 11.55 4.42 -19.01
CA ARG A 71 12.55 5.48 -18.90
C ARG A 71 11.92 6.86 -18.66
N SER A 72 10.78 7.15 -19.28
CA SER A 72 10.09 8.43 -19.04
C SER A 72 9.49 8.52 -17.63
N TYR A 73 9.03 7.41 -17.06
CA TYR A 73 8.62 7.35 -15.66
C TYR A 73 9.79 7.48 -14.71
N GLU A 74 10.91 6.81 -14.97
CA GLU A 74 12.14 6.95 -14.18
C GLU A 74 12.65 8.39 -14.20
N ALA A 75 12.66 9.04 -15.38
CA ALA A 75 13.00 10.46 -15.52
C ALA A 75 12.04 11.39 -14.76
N ALA A 76 10.78 10.98 -14.57
CA ALA A 76 9.80 11.68 -13.73
C ALA A 76 9.89 11.32 -12.23
N GLY A 77 10.92 10.57 -11.83
CA GLY A 77 11.15 10.11 -10.46
C GLY A 77 10.24 8.96 -10.01
N VAL A 78 9.59 8.27 -10.95
CA VAL A 78 8.71 7.14 -10.68
C VAL A 78 9.44 5.83 -10.94
N ARG A 79 9.61 5.03 -9.90
CA ARG A 79 10.14 3.67 -9.97
C ARG A 79 9.00 2.66 -10.03
N MET A 80 9.25 1.51 -10.66
CA MET A 80 8.30 0.40 -10.72
C MET A 80 8.90 -0.83 -10.06
N ALA A 81 8.15 -1.44 -9.14
CA ALA A 81 8.52 -2.70 -8.51
C ALA A 81 7.51 -3.77 -8.92
N ALA A 82 7.92 -4.70 -9.79
CA ALA A 82 7.13 -5.89 -10.11
C ALA A 82 7.18 -6.88 -8.94
N ILE A 83 6.16 -7.72 -8.76
CA ILE A 83 6.07 -8.69 -7.65
C ILE A 83 7.24 -9.69 -7.61
N CYS A 84 7.85 -9.98 -8.76
CA CYS A 84 9.05 -10.80 -8.88
C CYS A 84 10.37 -10.04 -8.62
N SER A 85 10.32 -8.72 -8.44
CA SER A 85 11.50 -7.90 -8.13
C SER A 85 11.92 -8.07 -6.66
N PRO A 86 13.23 -7.99 -6.36
CA PRO A 86 13.71 -7.88 -4.98
C PRO A 86 13.22 -6.61 -4.29
N ASP A 87 12.96 -5.53 -5.04
CA ASP A 87 12.48 -4.25 -4.48
C ASP A 87 11.00 -4.29 -4.06
N TYR A 88 10.29 -5.38 -4.32
CA TYR A 88 8.89 -5.52 -3.97
C TYR A 88 8.75 -5.98 -2.50
N PRO A 89 8.00 -5.24 -1.66
CA PRO A 89 7.90 -5.51 -0.23
C PRO A 89 7.34 -6.91 0.04
N ALA A 90 8.09 -7.70 0.81
CA ALA A 90 7.72 -9.08 1.13
C ALA A 90 6.36 -9.17 1.86
N SER A 91 6.05 -8.19 2.70
CA SER A 91 4.78 -8.09 3.42
C SER A 91 3.55 -8.01 2.50
N LEU A 92 3.68 -7.38 1.32
CA LEU A 92 2.60 -7.36 0.34
C LEU A 92 2.47 -8.69 -0.41
N LYS A 93 3.55 -9.47 -0.58
CA LYS A 93 3.47 -10.76 -1.29
C LYS A 93 2.58 -11.78 -0.57
N THR A 94 2.40 -11.63 0.74
CA THR A 94 1.62 -12.54 1.58
C THR A 94 0.13 -12.22 1.64
N ILE A 95 -0.32 -11.07 1.12
CA ILE A 95 -1.75 -10.73 1.12
C ILE A 95 -2.50 -11.57 0.08
N HIS A 96 -3.83 -11.68 0.22
CA HIS A 96 -4.65 -12.49 -0.67
C HIS A 96 -4.54 -12.08 -2.16
N ASP A 97 -4.64 -10.78 -2.45
CA ASP A 97 -4.58 -10.21 -3.80
C ASP A 97 -3.45 -9.18 -3.93
N PRO A 98 -2.18 -9.63 -4.06
CA PRO A 98 -1.04 -8.72 -4.15
C PRO A 98 -0.97 -8.06 -5.53
N PRO A 99 -0.67 -6.75 -5.60
CA PRO A 99 -0.56 -6.06 -6.87
C PRO A 99 0.63 -6.60 -7.67
N PRO A 100 0.48 -6.89 -8.98
CA PRO A 100 1.57 -7.44 -9.77
C PRO A 100 2.72 -6.43 -9.97
N VAL A 101 2.41 -5.14 -9.93
CA VAL A 101 3.38 -4.04 -10.07
C VAL A 101 2.95 -2.88 -9.16
N LEU A 102 3.90 -2.34 -8.42
CA LEU A 102 3.79 -1.10 -7.66
C LEU A 102 4.52 0.02 -8.40
N PHE A 103 3.92 1.21 -8.38
CA PHE A 103 4.53 2.46 -8.80
C PHE A 103 4.92 3.23 -7.53
N LEU A 104 6.16 3.71 -7.49
CA LEU A 104 6.80 4.28 -6.31
C LEU A 104 7.38 5.64 -6.66
N LYS A 105 7.16 6.65 -5.82
CA LYS A 105 7.75 7.99 -6.00
C LYS A 105 8.33 8.49 -4.69
N GLY A 106 9.64 8.74 -4.66
CA GLY A 106 10.41 9.13 -3.47
C GLY A 106 11.43 8.07 -3.04
N ASP A 107 11.66 7.96 -1.73
CA ASP A 107 12.62 7.05 -1.11
C ASP A 107 12.03 5.64 -0.94
N VAL A 108 12.41 4.75 -1.85
CA VAL A 108 11.96 3.35 -1.86
C VAL A 108 12.50 2.52 -0.69
N LYS A 109 13.56 2.99 0.00
CA LYS A 109 14.15 2.27 1.14
C LYS A 109 13.17 2.13 2.30
N LEU A 110 12.21 3.04 2.40
CA LEU A 110 11.13 3.02 3.40
C LEU A 110 10.30 1.73 3.36
N LEU A 111 10.19 1.06 2.20
CA LEU A 111 9.46 -0.22 2.09
C LEU A 111 10.18 -1.40 2.74
N ASN A 112 11.48 -1.28 2.96
CA ASN A 112 12.31 -2.32 3.56
C ASN A 112 12.52 -2.10 5.07
N GLU A 113 11.95 -1.04 5.62
CA GLU A 113 11.99 -0.83 7.06
C GLU A 113 11.16 -1.89 7.78
N GLN A 114 11.59 -2.25 8.98
CA GLN A 114 10.92 -3.29 9.75
C GLN A 114 9.70 -2.79 10.50
N ARG A 115 9.63 -1.48 10.81
CA ARG A 115 8.65 -0.88 11.71
C ARG A 115 7.69 0.03 10.96
N LEU A 116 6.68 -0.56 10.34
CA LEU A 116 5.61 0.16 9.64
C LEU A 116 4.29 -0.02 10.38
N ILE A 117 3.64 1.08 10.73
CA ILE A 117 2.32 1.07 11.36
C ILE A 117 1.36 1.93 10.53
N GLY A 118 0.15 1.44 10.31
CA GLY A 118 -0.86 2.19 9.60
C GLY A 118 -1.69 3.07 10.53
N ILE A 119 -1.91 4.32 10.18
CA ILE A 119 -2.81 5.21 10.92
C ILE A 119 -3.96 5.61 10.00
N VAL A 120 -5.19 5.23 10.36
CA VAL A 120 -6.37 5.48 9.53
C VAL A 120 -7.51 6.07 10.34
N GLY A 121 -8.41 6.79 9.66
CA GLY A 121 -9.63 7.23 10.30
C GLY A 121 -10.55 8.07 9.43
N THR A 122 -11.44 8.78 10.10
CA THR A 122 -12.47 9.61 9.49
C THR A 122 -11.88 10.78 8.72
N ARG A 123 -12.57 11.17 7.65
CA ARG A 123 -12.23 12.35 6.85
C ARG A 123 -12.55 13.67 7.54
N SER A 124 -13.36 13.63 8.60
CA SER A 124 -13.80 14.79 9.37
C SER A 124 -13.65 14.52 10.87
N PRO A 125 -12.40 14.46 11.39
CA PRO A 125 -12.15 14.12 12.79
C PRO A 125 -12.57 15.25 13.74
N SER A 126 -13.02 14.87 14.93
CA SER A 126 -13.29 15.80 16.02
C SER A 126 -11.97 16.40 16.55
N LEU A 127 -12.05 17.43 17.40
CA LEU A 127 -10.85 17.97 18.06
C LEU A 127 -10.11 16.89 18.87
N TYR A 128 -10.87 15.99 19.51
CA TYR A 128 -10.32 14.83 20.20
C TYR A 128 -9.55 13.93 19.22
N GLY A 129 -10.17 13.51 18.11
CA GLY A 129 -9.53 12.64 17.12
C GLY A 129 -8.26 13.25 16.52
N LYS A 130 -8.28 14.57 16.26
CA LYS A 130 -7.07 15.30 15.80
C LYS A 130 -5.94 15.23 16.83
N ARG A 131 -6.26 15.50 18.11
CA ARG A 131 -5.27 15.45 19.21
C ARG A 131 -4.72 14.05 19.42
N ALA A 132 -5.59 13.04 19.40
CA ALA A 132 -5.19 11.63 19.53
C ALA A 132 -4.26 11.21 18.39
N ALA A 133 -4.63 11.49 17.13
CA ALA A 133 -3.78 11.17 15.98
C ALA A 133 -2.41 11.85 16.06
N VAL A 134 -2.38 13.15 16.35
CA VAL A 134 -1.13 13.91 16.48
C VAL A 134 -0.26 13.36 17.61
N HIS A 135 -0.85 13.08 18.77
CA HIS A 135 -0.13 12.54 19.91
C HIS A 135 0.50 11.17 19.59
N LEU A 136 -0.30 10.23 19.08
CA LEU A 136 0.17 8.88 18.77
C LEU A 136 1.24 8.88 17.68
N VAL A 137 1.05 9.67 16.62
CA VAL A 137 2.03 9.77 15.52
C VAL A 137 3.36 10.34 16.03
N ARG A 138 3.31 11.37 16.88
CA ARG A 138 4.54 11.94 17.46
C ARG A 138 5.31 10.93 18.30
N GLU A 139 4.62 10.16 19.14
CA GLU A 139 5.26 9.12 19.96
C GLU A 139 5.81 7.97 19.10
N LEU A 140 5.06 7.53 18.07
CA LEU A 140 5.53 6.54 17.09
C LEU A 140 6.81 7.00 16.38
N CYS A 141 6.84 8.27 15.92
CA CYS A 141 8.01 8.84 15.28
C CYS A 141 9.23 8.90 16.21
N LYS A 142 9.05 9.22 17.50
CA LYS A 142 10.14 9.17 18.50
C LYS A 142 10.71 7.76 18.68
N LYS A 143 9.91 6.74 18.43
CA LYS A 143 10.30 5.32 18.49
C LYS A 143 10.73 4.78 17.10
N SER A 144 10.97 5.67 16.13
CA SER A 144 11.42 5.33 14.77
C SER A 144 10.44 4.44 13.97
N TRP A 145 9.14 4.53 14.27
CA TRP A 145 8.12 3.89 13.44
C TRP A 145 7.81 4.75 12.21
N THR A 146 7.71 4.09 11.07
CA THR A 146 7.27 4.70 9.80
C THR A 146 5.76 4.62 9.69
N ILE A 147 5.13 5.79 9.50
CA ILE A 147 3.67 5.92 9.44
C ILE A 147 3.18 5.65 8.02
N VAL A 148 2.32 4.66 7.84
CA VAL A 148 1.66 4.36 6.57
C VAL A 148 0.23 4.86 6.61
N SER A 149 -0.21 5.61 5.59
CA SER A 149 -1.61 6.01 5.50
C SER A 149 -2.00 6.32 4.06
N GLY A 150 -3.27 6.70 3.86
CA GLY A 150 -3.90 6.82 2.57
C GLY A 150 -3.82 8.19 1.89
N LEU A 151 -3.23 9.18 2.57
CA LEU A 151 -3.28 10.59 2.14
C LEU A 151 -4.70 11.15 1.96
N ALA A 152 -5.73 10.51 2.52
CA ALA A 152 -7.09 11.05 2.50
C ALA A 152 -7.22 12.30 3.40
N LYS A 153 -8.31 13.05 3.24
CA LYS A 153 -8.65 14.13 4.20
C LYS A 153 -8.74 13.58 5.63
N GLY A 154 -8.59 14.45 6.62
CA GLY A 154 -8.80 14.10 8.02
C GLY A 154 -7.60 13.37 8.62
N ILE A 155 -7.85 12.23 9.28
CA ILE A 155 -6.83 11.50 10.06
C ILE A 155 -5.62 11.13 9.21
N ASP A 156 -5.81 10.59 8.00
CA ASP A 156 -4.70 10.19 7.12
C ASP A 156 -3.76 11.38 6.81
N GLY A 157 -4.32 12.52 6.39
CA GLY A 157 -3.54 13.73 6.10
C GLY A 157 -2.81 14.27 7.32
N LEU A 158 -3.48 14.29 8.48
CA LEU A 158 -2.88 14.72 9.74
C LEU A 158 -1.74 13.81 10.17
N ALA A 159 -1.87 12.50 9.97
CA ALA A 159 -0.83 11.54 10.32
C ALA A 159 0.44 11.78 9.49
N HIS A 160 0.30 11.99 8.18
CA HIS A 160 1.43 12.35 7.32
C HIS A 160 2.05 13.69 7.72
N GLN A 161 1.24 14.72 7.91
CA GLN A 161 1.71 16.05 8.30
C GLN A 161 2.49 16.01 9.62
N GLU A 162 1.94 15.36 10.66
CA GLU A 162 2.60 15.26 11.95
C GLU A 162 3.86 14.41 11.89
N SER A 163 3.89 13.36 11.06
CA SER A 163 5.10 12.57 10.83
C SER A 163 6.24 13.44 10.29
N ILE A 164 5.94 14.29 9.29
CA ILE A 164 6.91 15.23 8.71
C ILE A 164 7.34 16.27 9.74
N CYS A 165 6.39 16.89 10.45
CA CYS A 165 6.68 17.89 11.49
C CYS A 165 7.55 17.31 12.61
N SER A 166 7.33 16.05 12.97
CA SER A 166 8.11 15.32 13.98
C SER A 166 9.46 14.80 13.46
N LYS A 167 9.84 15.14 12.23
CA LYS A 167 11.04 14.62 11.53
C LYS A 167 11.08 13.10 11.44
N GLY A 168 9.91 12.47 11.48
CA GLY A 168 9.73 11.05 11.27
C GLY A 168 9.66 10.68 9.79
N ARG A 169 9.23 9.46 9.53
CA ARG A 169 9.12 8.88 8.19
C ARG A 169 7.69 8.48 7.90
N THR A 170 7.28 8.58 6.64
CA THR A 170 5.90 8.26 6.27
C THR A 170 5.77 7.71 4.85
N ILE A 171 4.74 6.88 4.62
CA ILE A 171 4.44 6.27 3.32
C ILE A 171 2.97 6.54 2.99
N GLY A 172 2.73 7.26 1.89
CA GLY A 172 1.39 7.58 1.40
C GLY A 172 0.95 6.62 0.31
N VAL A 173 -0.06 5.80 0.57
CA VAL A 173 -0.63 4.89 -0.42
C VAL A 173 -1.83 5.56 -1.11
N ILE A 174 -1.74 5.81 -2.41
CA ILE A 174 -2.73 6.59 -3.17
C ILE A 174 -3.60 5.71 -4.08
N ALA A 175 -4.85 6.13 -4.30
CA ALA A 175 -5.85 5.39 -5.09
C ALA A 175 -5.79 5.64 -6.61
N GLY A 176 -4.82 6.42 -7.08
CA GLY A 176 -4.66 6.77 -8.49
C GLY A 176 -3.19 6.95 -8.82
N GLY A 177 -2.89 7.49 -10.00
CA GLY A 177 -1.53 7.82 -10.40
C GLY A 177 -1.02 9.12 -9.80
N PHE A 178 0.29 9.29 -9.79
CA PHE A 178 0.97 10.47 -9.24
C PHE A 178 0.61 11.80 -9.93
N ASN A 179 0.10 11.77 -11.17
CA ASN A 179 -0.32 12.97 -11.88
C ASN A 179 -1.73 13.45 -11.46
N SER A 180 -2.44 12.64 -10.66
CA SER A 180 -3.83 12.89 -10.25
C SER A 180 -4.00 12.72 -8.73
N ILE A 181 -3.18 13.43 -7.94
CA ILE A 181 -3.27 13.42 -6.48
C ILE A 181 -4.68 13.86 -6.01
N TYR A 182 -5.27 13.05 -5.13
CA TYR A 182 -6.55 13.30 -4.51
C TYR A 182 -6.46 13.03 -2.99
N PRO A 183 -7.00 13.92 -2.14
CA PRO A 183 -7.70 15.17 -2.48
C PRO A 183 -6.73 16.25 -3.00
N ARG A 184 -7.25 17.21 -3.78
CA ARG A 184 -6.42 18.26 -4.41
C ARG A 184 -5.65 19.10 -3.39
N GLU A 185 -6.23 19.34 -2.21
CA GLU A 185 -5.60 20.09 -1.11
C GLU A 185 -4.34 19.40 -0.56
N HIS A 186 -4.19 18.09 -0.73
CA HIS A 186 -2.99 17.36 -0.31
C HIS A 186 -1.92 17.29 -1.40
N ARG A 187 -2.04 18.06 -2.49
CA ARG A 187 -1.01 18.08 -3.55
C ARG A 187 0.34 18.55 -3.03
N GLN A 188 0.38 19.58 -2.19
CA GLN A 188 1.62 20.08 -1.60
C GLN A 188 2.24 19.04 -0.64
N LEU A 189 1.42 18.45 0.22
CA LEU A 189 1.83 17.37 1.12
C LEU A 189 2.40 16.16 0.33
N ALA A 190 1.73 15.76 -0.75
CA ALA A 190 2.22 14.71 -1.64
C ALA A 190 3.57 15.08 -2.28
N GLY A 191 3.76 16.35 -2.66
CA GLY A 191 5.03 16.86 -3.17
C GLY A 191 6.16 16.69 -2.14
N GLN A 192 5.95 17.15 -0.91
CA GLN A 192 6.90 16.98 0.18
C GLN A 192 7.22 15.51 0.45
N MET A 193 6.20 14.65 0.40
CA MET A 193 6.38 13.20 0.55
C MET A 193 7.16 12.58 -0.61
N ALA A 194 6.95 13.04 -1.85
CA ALA A 194 7.69 12.55 -3.00
C ALA A 194 9.19 12.95 -2.98
N GLU A 195 9.55 14.00 -2.25
CA GLU A 195 10.92 14.48 -2.12
C GLU A 195 11.71 13.72 -1.03
N ASN A 196 11.13 13.56 0.16
CA ASN A 196 11.85 13.06 1.34
C ASN A 196 11.26 11.80 1.97
N HIS A 197 10.13 11.32 1.45
CA HIS A 197 9.40 10.17 1.95
C HIS A 197 9.00 9.25 0.80
N LEU A 198 7.87 8.54 0.90
CA LEU A 198 7.42 7.67 -0.18
C LEU A 198 5.94 7.82 -0.47
N LEU A 199 5.61 7.87 -1.76
CA LEU A 199 4.28 7.62 -2.27
C LEU A 199 4.24 6.29 -3.03
N VAL A 200 3.19 5.50 -2.77
CA VAL A 200 2.96 4.18 -3.36
C VAL A 200 1.63 4.18 -4.09
N SER A 201 1.59 3.62 -5.29
CA SER A 201 0.37 3.40 -6.07
C SER A 201 0.41 2.05 -6.78
N GLU A 202 -0.76 1.43 -6.94
CA GLU A 202 -0.94 0.27 -7.83
C GLU A 202 -1.27 0.69 -9.28
N HIS A 203 -1.43 1.99 -9.51
CA HIS A 203 -1.85 2.54 -10.79
C HIS A 203 -0.73 3.36 -11.45
N PRO A 204 -0.60 3.26 -12.80
CA PRO A 204 0.32 4.10 -13.56
C PRO A 204 0.09 5.60 -13.31
N PRO A 205 1.12 6.46 -13.47
CA PRO A 205 1.06 7.89 -13.13
C PRO A 205 -0.13 8.68 -13.70
N HIS A 206 -0.62 8.30 -14.89
CA HIS A 206 -1.70 9.00 -15.59
C HIS A 206 -3.12 8.59 -15.15
N VAL A 207 -3.28 7.50 -14.40
CA VAL A 207 -4.61 6.98 -14.03
C VAL A 207 -5.29 7.90 -13.00
N LYS A 208 -6.53 8.30 -13.27
CA LYS A 208 -7.33 9.11 -12.33
C LYS A 208 -7.93 8.20 -11.24
N PRO A 209 -8.03 8.68 -9.98
CA PRO A 209 -8.67 7.92 -8.92
C PRO A 209 -10.17 7.75 -9.19
N GLN A 210 -10.68 6.53 -9.01
CA GLN A 210 -12.10 6.16 -9.14
C GLN A 210 -12.64 5.68 -7.79
N LYS A 211 -13.97 5.70 -7.61
CA LYS A 211 -14.60 5.37 -6.30
C LYS A 211 -14.17 4.00 -5.76
N TRP A 212 -14.05 2.99 -6.62
CA TRP A 212 -13.64 1.64 -6.22
C TRP A 212 -12.13 1.49 -5.98
N HIS A 213 -11.29 2.44 -6.43
CA HIS A 213 -9.86 2.40 -6.14
C HIS A 213 -9.56 2.67 -4.67
N PHE A 214 -10.43 3.40 -3.95
CA PHE A 214 -10.17 3.72 -2.54
C PHE A 214 -10.23 2.46 -1.64
N PRO A 215 -11.30 1.63 -1.68
CA PRO A 215 -11.29 0.36 -0.95
C PRO A 215 -10.21 -0.61 -1.43
N MET A 216 -9.91 -0.62 -2.73
CA MET A 216 -8.85 -1.48 -3.30
C MET A 216 -7.46 -1.08 -2.80
N ARG A 217 -7.20 0.22 -2.64
CA ARG A 217 -5.93 0.72 -2.09
C ARG A 217 -5.75 0.36 -0.62
N ASN A 218 -6.82 0.27 0.16
CA ASN A 218 -6.73 0.06 1.61
C ASN A 218 -6.00 -1.23 1.99
N ARG A 219 -6.17 -2.31 1.22
CA ARG A 219 -5.46 -3.57 1.44
C ARG A 219 -3.93 -3.44 1.33
N LEU A 220 -3.43 -2.41 0.65
CA LEU A 220 -1.99 -2.13 0.58
C LEU A 220 -1.49 -1.41 1.82
N ILE A 221 -2.33 -0.56 2.44
CA ILE A 221 -1.97 0.10 3.71
C ILE A 221 -1.80 -0.98 4.78
N SER A 222 -2.83 -1.80 4.99
CA SER A 222 -2.75 -2.92 5.94
C SER A 222 -1.68 -3.94 5.57
N GLY A 223 -1.53 -4.22 4.28
CA GLY A 223 -0.58 -5.22 3.81
C GLY A 223 0.88 -4.83 4.04
N LEU A 224 1.20 -3.53 3.99
CA LEU A 224 2.55 -3.00 4.23
C LEU A 224 2.93 -2.96 5.71
N THR A 225 1.95 -2.91 6.62
CA THR A 225 2.15 -2.58 8.04
C THR A 225 2.13 -3.82 8.93
N GLU A 226 2.76 -3.73 10.11
CA GLU A 226 2.64 -4.74 11.17
C GLU A 226 1.24 -4.68 11.84
N GLY A 227 0.62 -3.50 11.88
CA GLY A 227 -0.73 -3.30 12.38
C GLY A 227 -1.35 -1.97 11.96
N ILE A 228 -2.66 -1.82 12.19
CA ILE A 228 -3.43 -0.62 11.85
C ILE A 228 -4.04 -0.01 13.12
N VAL A 229 -3.80 1.28 13.34
CA VAL A 229 -4.47 2.09 14.35
C VAL A 229 -5.63 2.86 13.72
N VAL A 230 -6.85 2.59 14.21
CA VAL A 230 -8.06 3.31 13.86
C VAL A 230 -8.32 4.38 14.91
N VAL A 231 -8.10 5.65 14.56
CA VAL A 231 -8.24 6.76 15.51
C VAL A 231 -9.70 7.15 15.72
N GLN A 232 -10.45 7.29 14.63
CA GLN A 232 -11.87 7.64 14.64
C GLN A 232 -12.51 7.16 13.34
N GLY A 233 -13.75 6.72 13.36
CA GLY A 233 -14.52 6.32 12.19
C GLY A 233 -15.94 5.87 12.57
N LYS A 234 -16.90 6.10 11.66
CA LYS A 234 -18.24 5.51 11.78
C LYS A 234 -18.18 4.00 11.52
N GLU A 235 -19.19 3.26 11.96
CA GLU A 235 -19.28 1.80 11.77
C GLU A 235 -19.17 1.39 10.28
N LYS A 236 -19.86 2.09 9.38
CA LYS A 236 -19.78 1.86 7.92
C LYS A 236 -18.83 2.83 7.24
N SER A 237 -17.57 2.88 7.68
CA SER A 237 -16.55 3.79 7.14
C SER A 237 -15.39 3.07 6.46
N GLY A 238 -14.69 3.79 5.56
CA GLY A 238 -13.53 3.23 4.85
C GLY A 238 -12.36 2.86 5.75
N SER A 239 -12.22 3.49 6.93
CA SER A 239 -11.20 3.10 7.92
C SER A 239 -11.50 1.73 8.53
N LEU A 240 -12.79 1.41 8.77
CA LEU A 240 -13.18 0.08 9.25
C LEU A 240 -13.00 -0.99 8.20
N ILE A 241 -13.25 -0.69 6.92
CA ILE A 241 -12.88 -1.60 5.82
C ILE A 241 -11.38 -1.93 5.87
N THR A 242 -10.53 -0.94 6.16
CA THR A 242 -9.08 -1.16 6.28
C THR A 242 -8.73 -2.02 7.49
N ALA A 243 -9.41 -1.83 8.62
CA ALA A 243 -9.24 -2.65 9.82
C ALA A 243 -9.64 -4.11 9.57
N TYR A 244 -10.78 -4.37 8.93
CA TYR A 244 -11.19 -5.72 8.58
C TYR A 244 -10.21 -6.38 7.58
N GLN A 245 -9.74 -5.63 6.58
CA GLN A 245 -8.69 -6.12 5.68
C GLN A 245 -7.37 -6.42 6.42
N ALA A 246 -7.05 -5.69 7.49
CA ALA A 246 -5.89 -5.96 8.32
C ALA A 246 -6.04 -7.29 9.07
N LEU A 247 -7.20 -7.54 9.69
CA LEU A 247 -7.50 -8.82 10.35
C LEU A 247 -7.44 -10.00 9.37
N GLU A 248 -8.02 -9.85 8.17
CA GLU A 248 -7.95 -10.87 7.12
C GLU A 248 -6.51 -11.18 6.67
N GLN A 249 -5.60 -10.21 6.80
CA GLN A 249 -4.18 -10.33 6.47
C GLN A 249 -3.31 -10.78 7.65
N GLY A 250 -3.91 -11.10 8.80
CA GLY A 250 -3.19 -11.47 10.02
C GLY A 250 -2.35 -10.31 10.58
N ARG A 251 -2.86 -9.08 10.50
CA ARG A 251 -2.25 -7.88 11.08
C ARG A 251 -3.00 -7.47 12.33
N GLU A 252 -2.27 -6.89 13.28
CA GLU A 252 -2.88 -6.37 14.50
C GLU A 252 -3.76 -5.16 14.21
N VAL A 253 -4.89 -5.07 14.91
CA VAL A 253 -5.79 -3.92 14.84
C VAL A 253 -5.89 -3.27 16.21
N PHE A 254 -5.65 -1.97 16.19
CA PHE A 254 -5.64 -1.10 17.34
C PHE A 254 -6.74 -0.04 17.16
N ALA A 255 -7.41 0.31 18.24
CA ALA A 255 -8.52 1.24 18.21
C ALA A 255 -8.44 2.24 19.35
N VAL A 256 -8.53 3.52 19.01
CA VAL A 256 -8.54 4.61 20.00
C VAL A 256 -9.96 4.71 20.57
N PRO A 257 -10.16 4.65 21.91
CA PRO A 257 -11.48 4.77 22.50
C PRO A 257 -12.02 6.19 22.34
N GLY A 258 -13.32 6.37 22.53
CA GLY A 258 -13.91 7.71 22.57
C GLY A 258 -15.33 7.74 23.11
N PRO A 259 -15.95 8.93 23.18
CA PRO A 259 -17.26 9.11 23.77
C PRO A 259 -18.34 8.30 23.04
N ILE A 260 -19.22 7.62 23.79
CA ILE A 260 -20.30 6.79 23.21
C ILE A 260 -21.31 7.59 22.37
N PHE A 261 -21.38 8.91 22.56
CA PHE A 261 -22.26 9.81 21.81
C PHE A 261 -21.60 10.41 20.56
N ASP A 262 -20.29 10.23 20.34
CA ASP A 262 -19.64 10.61 19.09
C ASP A 262 -19.80 9.48 18.06
N ALA A 263 -20.52 9.76 16.98
CA ALA A 263 -20.70 8.80 15.88
C ALA A 263 -19.36 8.36 15.24
N ASN A 264 -18.30 9.17 15.35
CA ASN A 264 -16.96 8.80 14.91
C ASN A 264 -16.22 7.89 15.91
N SER A 265 -16.74 7.65 17.10
CA SER A 265 -16.18 6.70 18.07
C SER A 265 -16.82 5.32 17.98
N CYS A 266 -18.01 5.20 17.39
CA CYS A 266 -18.71 3.92 17.24
C CYS A 266 -17.87 2.85 16.53
N GLY A 267 -17.14 3.21 15.46
CA GLY A 267 -16.31 2.26 14.72
C GLY A 267 -15.16 1.69 15.56
N PRO A 268 -14.26 2.52 16.11
CA PRO A 268 -13.24 2.07 17.05
C PRO A 268 -13.80 1.29 18.25
N SER A 269 -14.88 1.77 18.89
CA SER A 269 -15.52 1.05 19.99
C SER A 269 -16.02 -0.34 19.59
N ARG A 270 -16.57 -0.47 18.37
CA ARG A 270 -17.00 -1.76 17.85
C ARG A 270 -15.83 -2.70 17.58
N LEU A 271 -14.75 -2.19 17.00
CA LEU A 271 -13.51 -2.97 16.82
C LEU A 271 -12.98 -3.48 18.16
N ILE A 272 -12.99 -2.66 19.21
CA ILE A 272 -12.59 -3.07 20.56
C ILE A 272 -13.48 -4.20 21.08
N GLN A 273 -14.80 -4.11 20.91
CA GLN A 273 -15.72 -5.20 21.26
C GLN A 273 -15.45 -6.49 20.48
N GLU A 274 -14.96 -6.37 19.25
CA GLU A 274 -14.61 -7.49 18.36
C GLU A 274 -13.19 -8.03 18.61
N GLY A 275 -12.47 -7.48 19.60
CA GLY A 275 -11.16 -7.98 20.03
C GLY A 275 -9.96 -7.14 19.60
N ALA A 276 -10.17 -6.00 18.92
CA ALA A 276 -9.08 -5.07 18.64
C ALA A 276 -8.50 -4.49 19.95
N LYS A 277 -7.18 -4.31 20.00
CA LYS A 277 -6.51 -3.73 21.16
C LYS A 277 -6.94 -2.27 21.35
N LEU A 278 -7.46 -1.95 22.53
CA LEU A 278 -7.74 -0.59 22.95
C LEU A 278 -6.43 0.17 23.19
N VAL A 279 -6.31 1.38 22.62
CA VAL A 279 -5.10 2.22 22.72
C VAL A 279 -5.37 3.45 23.57
N LEU A 280 -4.73 3.52 24.74
CA LEU A 280 -4.66 4.72 25.58
C LEU A 280 -3.34 5.48 25.36
N ASN A 281 -2.27 4.76 25.06
CA ASN A 281 -0.93 5.30 24.85
C ASN A 281 -0.15 4.47 23.81
N ILE A 282 1.10 4.85 23.57
CA ILE A 282 1.97 4.17 22.61
C ILE A 282 2.35 2.76 23.08
N GLU A 283 2.50 2.55 24.38
CA GLU A 283 2.90 1.26 24.97
C GLU A 283 1.88 0.17 24.66
N ASP A 284 0.58 0.48 24.63
CA ASP A 284 -0.48 -0.47 24.24
C ASP A 284 -0.31 -1.03 22.82
N ILE A 285 0.30 -0.24 21.91
CA ILE A 285 0.60 -0.67 20.54
C ILE A 285 1.87 -1.53 20.56
N LEU A 286 2.92 -1.04 21.22
CA LEU A 286 4.23 -1.70 21.20
C LEU A 286 4.22 -3.06 21.92
N SER A 287 3.36 -3.26 22.92
CA SER A 287 3.26 -4.52 23.65
C SER A 287 2.67 -5.66 22.84
N GLU A 288 1.83 -5.36 21.85
CA GLU A 288 1.17 -6.38 21.01
C GLU A 288 1.99 -6.73 19.76
N LEU A 289 2.91 -5.85 19.35
CA LEU A 289 3.72 -6.06 18.17
C LEU A 289 4.97 -6.86 18.50
N PRO A 290 5.43 -7.73 17.59
CA PRO A 290 6.61 -8.54 17.84
C PRO A 290 7.82 -7.65 18.15
N PRO A 291 8.71 -8.08 19.07
CA PRO A 291 9.95 -7.36 19.32
C PRO A 291 10.75 -7.24 18.01
N SER A 292 11.54 -6.18 17.88
CA SER A 292 12.22 -5.89 16.62
C SER A 292 13.09 -7.09 16.29
N ARG A 293 12.98 -7.61 15.07
CA ARG A 293 13.93 -8.62 14.58
C ARG A 293 15.29 -7.93 14.45
N THR A 294 16.01 -7.85 15.57
CA THR A 294 17.45 -7.61 15.55
C THR A 294 18.03 -8.60 14.57
N GLN A 295 18.59 -8.09 13.47
CA GLN A 295 19.50 -8.88 12.66
C GLN A 295 20.64 -9.24 13.62
N TYR A 296 20.65 -10.48 14.09
CA TYR A 296 21.87 -11.04 14.63
C TYR A 296 22.86 -11.01 13.46
N PRO A 297 24.01 -10.33 13.57
CA PRO A 297 25.06 -10.50 12.58
C PRO A 297 25.34 -12.00 12.49
N GLU A 298 25.38 -12.54 11.28
CA GLU A 298 25.77 -13.95 11.12
C GLU A 298 27.13 -14.14 11.81
N PRO A 299 27.29 -15.22 12.59
CA PRO A 299 28.58 -15.51 13.18
C PRO A 299 29.60 -15.68 12.04
N VAL A 300 30.67 -14.89 12.10
CA VAL A 300 31.83 -14.93 11.20
C VAL A 300 32.48 -16.30 11.22
#